data_AF-A0A3Q4N5M9-F1
#
_entry.id   AF-A0A3Q4N5M9-F1
#
_cell.length_a   1.000
_cell.length_b   1.000
_cell.length_c   1.000
_cell.angle_alpha   90.00
_cell.angle_beta   90.00
_cell.angle_gamma   90.00
#
_symmetry.space_group_name_H-M   'P 1'
#
loop_
_entity.id
_entity.type
_entity.pdbx_description
1 polymer ?
#
loop_
_entity_poly.entity_id
_entity_poly.type
_entity_poly.pdbx_seq_one_letter_code
_entity_poly.pdbx_strand_id
1 'polypeptide(L)'
;MPLSRSLSMTSLTGVLPAWEEDELPVEDLLLFEVSWEVTNKVGGIYTVIQTKAKITVDEWGDNYYMMGPYFEHNFKTQVESCEPPNPAIRKAMDALIHNGCQVHFGRWLIEGSPYVILFDIGSAAWNLDRWKGDLWDTCNIGLPYHDREANDSLILGSLIAWFFKELTDHLGDKPNVISHFHEWQAGPGLILSRSRKIPMATVFTTHATLLGRYLCAGNTDFYNNLDKFNIDKEAGERQIYHRYCLERAAVHCAHVFTTVSQITAVEANHMLHRKPDVVTPNGLNVKKFSAMHEFQNLHSTNKAQIQEFIRGHFYGHLDFNLDKTLIFFIAGRYEFSNKGADIFIESLSRLNYLLRVHRNDVTVVVFFIMPAKTNNFNVESLKGQAVRKQLWDTAHAVKEKFGKKLYDALLKGQSPDLNNILDRDDFTIMKRAIYATQRHSLPPVTTHNMLDDSADPILSNIRRVGLFNSRNDRVKVVFHPEFLSSTSPLLPMDYEDFVRGCNLGVFPSYYEPWGYTPGECTVMGIPSVTTNLSGFGCFMEEHVSDPAAYGIYIVDRRFRSAEESCNQLTQFMFSFCQQSRRQRIVQRNRTERLSDLLDWRYLGRVGF
;
A
#
# COMPACT_ATOMS: atom_id res chain seq x y z
N MET A 1 -38.68 -17.84 -14.05
CA MET A 1 -37.46 -17.39 -14.76
C MET A 1 -36.28 -18.03 -14.07
N PRO A 2 -35.47 -18.85 -14.75
CA PRO A 2 -34.48 -19.66 -14.08
C PRO A 2 -33.30 -18.79 -13.61
N LEU A 3 -32.90 -19.07 -12.37
CA LEU A 3 -31.81 -18.48 -11.61
C LEU A 3 -30.52 -18.39 -12.44
N SER A 4 -29.98 -17.17 -12.57
CA SER A 4 -28.65 -16.92 -13.12
C SER A 4 -27.60 -17.65 -12.28
N ARG A 5 -26.79 -18.47 -12.95
CA ARG A 5 -25.69 -19.28 -12.41
C ARG A 5 -24.87 -18.52 -11.35
N SER A 6 -24.66 -19.15 -10.19
CA SER A 6 -23.56 -18.82 -9.30
C SER A 6 -22.25 -19.07 -10.03
N LEU A 7 -21.32 -18.12 -10.02
CA LEU A 7 -19.93 -18.38 -10.38
C LEU A 7 -19.39 -19.47 -9.44
N SER A 8 -19.26 -20.70 -9.92
CA SER A 8 -18.47 -21.73 -9.24
C SER A 8 -17.00 -21.50 -9.57
N MET A 9 -16.09 -21.88 -8.69
CA MET A 9 -14.64 -21.75 -8.87
C MET A 9 -14.11 -22.24 -10.24
N THR A 10 -14.83 -23.15 -10.90
CA THR A 10 -14.56 -23.63 -12.27
C THR A 10 -14.77 -22.61 -13.39
N SER A 11 -15.28 -21.39 -13.11
CA SER A 11 -15.28 -20.30 -14.10
C SER A 11 -14.04 -19.41 -14.03
N LEU A 12 -13.15 -19.61 -13.04
CA LEU A 12 -11.86 -18.91 -12.92
C LEU A 12 -10.69 -19.71 -13.49
N THR A 13 -10.90 -20.99 -13.82
CA THR A 13 -9.89 -21.89 -14.41
C THR A 13 -9.57 -21.60 -15.88
N GLY A 14 -10.10 -20.52 -16.47
CA GLY A 14 -9.83 -20.13 -17.86
C GLY A 14 -9.14 -18.76 -18.03
N VAL A 15 -8.68 -18.14 -16.93
CA VAL A 15 -8.23 -16.74 -16.93
C VAL A 15 -6.71 -16.59 -17.16
N LEU A 16 -5.94 -17.67 -16.98
CA LEU A 16 -4.53 -17.77 -17.37
C LEU A 16 -4.37 -19.04 -18.22
N PRO A 17 -3.38 -19.13 -19.12
CA PRO A 17 -3.08 -20.39 -19.80
C PRO A 17 -2.95 -21.48 -18.74
N ALA A 18 -3.57 -22.65 -18.97
CA ALA A 18 -3.18 -23.83 -18.22
C ALA A 18 -1.73 -24.10 -18.60
N TRP A 19 -0.78 -23.61 -17.80
CA TRP A 19 0.56 -24.18 -17.81
C TRP A 19 0.32 -25.64 -17.43
N GLU A 20 0.54 -26.55 -18.39
CA GLU A 20 0.57 -27.97 -18.07
C GLU A 20 1.54 -28.12 -16.89
N GLU A 21 1.08 -28.75 -15.80
CA GLU A 21 1.85 -28.97 -14.58
C GLU A 21 2.98 -29.96 -14.89
N ASP A 22 3.99 -29.53 -15.66
CA ASP A 22 5.30 -30.13 -15.60
C ASP A 22 5.83 -29.76 -14.21
N GLU A 23 5.80 -30.70 -13.27
CA GLU A 23 6.38 -30.51 -11.93
C GLU A 23 7.83 -30.02 -12.10
N LEU A 24 8.09 -28.76 -11.71
CA LEU A 24 9.45 -28.23 -11.67
C LEU A 24 10.30 -29.16 -10.81
N PRO A 25 11.49 -29.59 -11.27
CA PRO A 25 12.35 -30.49 -10.50
C PRO A 25 13.04 -29.71 -9.37
N VAL A 26 12.26 -29.23 -8.40
CA VAL A 26 12.69 -28.35 -7.30
C VAL A 26 13.89 -28.95 -6.56
N GLU A 27 13.93 -30.28 -6.41
CA GLU A 27 15.03 -31.01 -5.78
C GLU A 27 16.40 -30.81 -6.47
N ASP A 28 16.39 -30.52 -7.77
CA ASP A 28 17.57 -30.27 -8.60
C ASP A 28 17.88 -28.78 -8.78
N LEU A 29 17.16 -27.88 -8.09
CA LEU A 29 17.24 -26.44 -8.25
C LEU A 29 17.47 -25.72 -6.92
N LEU A 30 18.17 -24.60 -6.96
CA LEU A 30 18.25 -23.62 -5.87
C LEU A 30 17.70 -22.27 -6.35
N LEU A 31 16.78 -21.70 -5.59
CA LEU A 31 16.21 -20.37 -5.87
C LEU A 31 16.76 -19.34 -4.88
N PHE A 32 17.37 -18.30 -5.43
CA PHE A 32 17.87 -17.15 -4.67
C PHE A 32 17.11 -15.88 -5.05
N GLU A 33 16.31 -15.34 -4.15
CA GLU A 33 15.56 -14.10 -4.36
C GLU A 33 16.28 -12.92 -3.69
N VAL A 34 16.76 -12.00 -4.51
CA VAL A 34 17.66 -10.92 -4.15
C VAL A 34 16.91 -9.60 -4.16
N SER A 35 16.91 -8.88 -3.03
CA SER A 35 16.34 -7.54 -2.94
C SER A 35 17.04 -6.71 -1.88
N TRP A 36 17.11 -5.40 -2.12
CA TRP A 36 17.54 -4.43 -1.11
C TRP A 36 16.64 -4.44 0.15
N GLU A 37 15.38 -4.86 -0.03
CA GLU A 37 14.37 -4.84 1.02
C GLU A 37 14.24 -6.16 1.80
N VAL A 38 15.07 -7.18 1.54
CA VAL A 38 15.12 -8.41 2.36
C VAL A 38 15.51 -8.03 3.79
N THR A 39 14.63 -8.29 4.77
CA THR A 39 14.76 -7.85 6.17
C THR A 39 14.86 -6.34 6.41
N ASN A 40 14.63 -5.52 5.37
CA ASN A 40 14.83 -4.08 5.41
C ASN A 40 13.63 -3.34 4.79
N LYS A 41 12.68 -2.90 5.63
CA LYS A 41 11.47 -2.24 5.16
C LYS A 41 11.75 -0.80 4.72
N VAL A 42 11.88 -0.60 3.40
CA VAL A 42 12.05 0.73 2.77
C VAL A 42 10.78 1.16 2.03
N GLY A 43 10.12 0.21 1.35
CA GLY A 43 9.01 0.48 0.45
C GLY A 43 8.04 -0.69 0.32
N GLY A 44 7.41 -0.78 -0.84
CA GLY A 44 6.41 -1.81 -1.14
C GLY A 44 7.00 -3.18 -1.46
N ILE A 45 8.27 -3.24 -1.86
CA ILE A 45 8.92 -4.49 -2.26
C ILE A 45 9.08 -5.40 -1.05
N TYR A 46 9.40 -4.84 0.13
CA TYR A 46 9.37 -5.56 1.40
C TYR A 46 8.06 -6.33 1.56
N THR A 47 6.92 -5.68 1.33
CA THR A 47 5.60 -6.32 1.45
C THR A 47 5.40 -7.43 0.43
N VAL A 48 5.86 -7.26 -0.82
CA VAL A 48 5.81 -8.32 -1.84
C VAL A 48 6.55 -9.55 -1.39
N ILE A 49 7.85 -9.40 -1.15
CA ILE A 49 8.73 -10.54 -0.86
C ILE A 49 8.36 -11.19 0.47
N GLN A 50 7.94 -10.39 1.47
CA GLN A 50 7.47 -10.89 2.77
C GLN A 50 6.19 -11.71 2.62
N THR A 51 5.19 -11.23 1.89
CA THR A 51 3.90 -11.92 1.78
C THR A 51 3.95 -13.10 0.82
N LYS A 52 4.85 -13.06 -0.18
CA LYS A 52 5.12 -14.15 -1.13
C LYS A 52 5.95 -15.28 -0.51
N ALA A 53 6.74 -15.01 0.53
CA ALA A 53 7.65 -15.97 1.13
C ALA A 53 6.97 -17.30 1.48
N LYS A 54 5.77 -17.26 2.09
CA LYS A 54 5.05 -18.47 2.48
C LYS A 54 4.75 -19.41 1.31
N ILE A 55 4.17 -18.90 0.23
CA ILE A 55 3.84 -19.73 -0.93
C ILE A 55 5.11 -20.25 -1.62
N THR A 56 6.17 -19.43 -1.63
CA THR A 56 7.45 -19.83 -2.23
C THR A 56 8.12 -20.93 -1.42
N VAL A 57 8.10 -20.85 -0.09
CA VAL A 57 8.63 -21.92 0.79
C VAL A 57 7.77 -23.19 0.72
N ASP A 58 6.45 -23.07 0.58
CA ASP A 58 5.57 -24.24 0.43
C ASP A 58 5.91 -25.06 -0.82
N GLU A 59 6.42 -24.42 -1.87
CA GLU A 59 6.83 -25.04 -3.13
C GLU A 59 8.32 -25.44 -3.13
N TRP A 60 9.21 -24.55 -2.68
CA TRP A 60 10.66 -24.71 -2.79
C TRP A 60 11.34 -25.33 -1.56
N GLY A 61 10.66 -25.33 -0.41
CA GLY A 61 11.21 -25.85 0.85
C GLY A 61 12.56 -25.23 1.22
N ASP A 62 13.54 -26.09 1.55
CA ASP A 62 14.89 -25.70 1.95
C ASP A 62 15.79 -25.28 0.76
N ASN A 63 15.29 -25.31 -0.47
CA ASN A 63 15.99 -24.86 -1.67
C ASN A 63 15.79 -23.36 -1.99
N TYR A 64 15.02 -22.65 -1.16
CA TYR A 64 14.75 -21.22 -1.31
C TYR A 64 15.52 -20.36 -0.30
N TYR A 65 16.23 -19.37 -0.82
CA TYR A 65 17.06 -18.44 -0.06
C TYR A 65 16.77 -17.00 -0.49
N MET A 66 16.70 -16.10 0.48
CA MET A 66 16.58 -14.67 0.21
C MET A 66 17.90 -13.96 0.50
N MET A 67 18.29 -12.99 -0.32
CA MET A 67 19.57 -12.30 -0.19
C MET A 67 19.40 -10.79 -0.14
N GLY A 68 20.10 -10.12 0.77
CA GLY A 68 20.03 -8.66 0.91
C GLY A 68 21.11 -8.05 1.79
N PRO A 69 21.05 -6.74 2.03
CA PRO A 69 21.99 -6.04 2.90
C PRO A 69 21.77 -6.40 4.37
N TYR A 70 22.86 -6.52 5.12
CA TYR A 70 22.83 -6.69 6.57
C TYR A 70 22.65 -5.34 7.28
N PHE A 71 21.69 -5.29 8.20
CA PHE A 71 21.54 -4.21 9.17
C PHE A 71 21.40 -4.81 10.57
N GLU A 72 22.32 -4.47 11.49
CA GLU A 72 22.42 -5.09 12.81
C GLU A 72 21.10 -5.05 13.59
N HIS A 73 20.42 -3.89 13.61
CA HIS A 73 19.14 -3.73 14.30
C HIS A 73 18.05 -4.65 13.71
N ASN A 74 17.97 -4.74 12.38
CA ASN A 74 16.96 -5.54 11.69
C ASN A 74 17.23 -7.03 11.90
N PHE A 75 18.49 -7.46 11.83
CA PHE A 75 18.88 -8.84 12.07
C PHE A 75 18.48 -9.29 13.48
N LYS A 76 18.82 -8.50 14.51
CA LYS A 76 18.50 -8.81 15.90
C LYS A 76 17.00 -8.88 16.21
N THR A 77 16.17 -8.19 15.43
CA THR A 77 14.73 -8.08 15.68
C THR A 77 13.89 -8.98 14.78
N GLN A 78 14.38 -9.35 13.60
CA GLN A 78 13.61 -10.05 12.58
C GLN A 78 14.23 -11.39 12.14
N VAL A 79 15.44 -11.75 12.57
CA VAL A 79 16.13 -12.95 12.07
C VAL A 79 16.55 -13.86 13.22
N GLU A 80 16.21 -15.15 13.09
CA GLU A 80 16.75 -16.21 13.94
C GLU A 80 18.05 -16.72 13.34
N SER A 81 19.18 -16.45 13.99
CA SER A 81 20.49 -16.91 13.53
C SER A 81 20.59 -18.44 13.59
N CYS A 82 21.06 -19.05 12.51
CA CYS A 82 21.30 -20.49 12.46
C CYS A 82 22.47 -20.80 11.52
N GLU A 83 22.89 -22.07 11.48
CA GLU A 83 23.93 -22.54 10.58
C GLU A 83 23.35 -22.92 9.22
N PRO A 84 24.02 -22.61 8.09
CA PRO A 84 23.55 -23.03 6.77
C PRO A 84 23.48 -24.56 6.68
N PRO A 85 22.30 -25.15 6.36
CA PRO A 85 22.17 -26.59 6.25
C PRO A 85 22.93 -27.13 5.03
N ASN A 86 22.97 -26.37 3.93
CA ASN A 86 23.67 -26.74 2.71
C ASN A 86 25.19 -26.48 2.85
N PRO A 87 26.06 -27.51 2.73
CA PRO A 87 27.51 -27.34 2.84
C PRO A 87 28.14 -26.43 1.79
N ALA A 88 27.59 -26.39 0.56
CA ALA A 88 28.09 -25.52 -0.50
C ALA A 88 27.84 -24.03 -0.18
N ILE A 89 26.67 -23.72 0.40
CA ILE A 89 26.35 -22.36 0.88
C ILE A 89 27.31 -21.96 2.00
N ARG A 90 27.54 -22.85 2.97
CA ARG A 90 28.50 -22.62 4.06
C ARG A 90 29.90 -22.30 3.52
N LYS A 91 30.42 -23.12 2.60
CA LYS A 91 31.73 -22.90 1.98
C LYS A 91 31.81 -21.58 1.22
N ALA A 92 30.76 -21.22 0.48
CA ALA A 92 30.70 -19.95 -0.22
C ALA A 92 30.72 -18.75 0.76
N MET A 93 29.98 -18.83 1.88
CA MET A 93 30.05 -17.83 2.94
C MET A 93 31.44 -17.75 3.57
N ASP A 94 32.03 -18.90 3.92
CA ASP A 94 33.37 -18.98 4.53
C ASP A 94 34.43 -18.36 3.62
N ALA A 95 34.34 -18.55 2.29
CA ALA A 95 35.26 -17.93 1.34
C ALA A 95 35.22 -16.40 1.41
N LEU A 96 34.04 -15.79 1.51
CA LEU A 96 33.91 -14.34 1.69
C LEU A 96 34.45 -13.90 3.06
N ILE A 97 34.14 -14.65 4.12
CA ILE A 97 34.55 -14.33 5.50
C ILE A 97 36.07 -14.40 5.65
N HIS A 98 36.72 -15.42 5.11
CA HIS A 98 38.18 -15.55 5.13
C HIS A 98 38.90 -14.43 4.36
N ASN A 99 38.22 -13.77 3.43
CA ASN A 99 38.74 -12.61 2.70
C ASN A 99 38.32 -11.26 3.33
N GLY A 100 37.88 -11.26 4.59
CA GLY A 100 37.65 -10.05 5.38
C GLY A 100 36.27 -9.39 5.18
N CYS A 101 35.33 -10.05 4.50
CA CYS A 101 33.94 -9.61 4.44
C CYS A 101 33.14 -10.24 5.59
N GLN A 102 31.93 -9.74 5.87
CA GLN A 102 31.01 -10.36 6.82
C GLN A 102 29.69 -10.72 6.13
N VAL A 103 29.26 -11.96 6.35
CA VAL A 103 28.03 -12.52 5.80
C VAL A 103 27.30 -13.26 6.92
N HIS A 104 26.01 -13.02 7.06
CA HIS A 104 25.17 -13.56 8.11
C HIS A 104 24.09 -14.48 7.54
N PHE A 105 23.83 -15.60 8.22
CA PHE A 105 22.79 -16.55 7.85
C PHE A 105 21.74 -16.67 8.96
N GLY A 106 20.49 -16.90 8.56
CA GLY A 106 19.42 -17.17 9.51
C GLY A 106 18.10 -17.48 8.83
N ARG A 107 17.02 -17.51 9.62
CA ARG A 107 15.64 -17.57 9.14
C ARG A 107 14.92 -16.26 9.42
N TRP A 108 14.24 -15.73 8.41
CA TRP A 108 13.44 -14.53 8.59
C TRP A 108 12.16 -14.87 9.37
N LEU A 109 11.94 -14.20 10.50
CA LEU A 109 10.80 -14.39 11.40
C LEU A 109 9.48 -13.83 10.82
N ILE A 110 9.05 -14.43 9.71
CA ILE A 110 7.81 -14.15 8.98
C ILE A 110 7.11 -15.47 8.63
N GLU A 111 5.90 -15.41 8.09
CA GLU A 111 5.20 -16.62 7.63
C GLU A 111 6.01 -17.34 6.54
N GLY A 112 6.22 -18.65 6.71
CA GLY A 112 7.09 -19.46 5.85
C GLY A 112 8.50 -19.65 6.40
N SER A 113 9.01 -18.74 7.24
CA SER A 113 10.35 -18.82 7.84
C SER A 113 11.47 -19.13 6.82
N PRO A 114 11.60 -18.34 5.73
CA PRO A 114 12.59 -18.59 4.68
C PRO A 114 14.01 -18.34 5.17
N TYR A 115 14.98 -19.03 4.55
CA TYR A 115 16.39 -18.76 4.79
C TYR A 115 16.80 -17.40 4.23
N VAL A 116 17.66 -16.68 4.96
CA VAL A 116 18.24 -15.40 4.54
C VAL A 116 19.76 -15.43 4.58
N ILE A 117 20.40 -14.82 3.58
CA ILE A 117 21.83 -14.56 3.49
C ILE A 117 22.02 -13.05 3.41
N LEU A 118 22.58 -12.44 4.45
CA LEU A 118 22.69 -10.99 4.57
C LEU A 118 24.15 -10.54 4.54
N PHE A 119 24.45 -9.58 3.68
CA PHE A 119 25.82 -9.12 3.42
C PHE A 119 26.09 -7.79 4.12
N ASP A 120 27.13 -7.73 4.95
CA ASP A 120 27.57 -6.47 5.56
C ASP A 120 28.36 -5.65 4.54
N ILE A 121 27.68 -4.68 3.95
CA ILE A 121 28.25 -3.71 3.00
C ILE A 121 29.39 -2.91 3.65
N GLY A 122 29.29 -2.60 4.96
CA GLY A 122 30.31 -1.85 5.69
C GLY A 122 31.64 -2.59 5.75
N SER A 123 31.59 -3.91 6.00
CA SER A 123 32.79 -4.77 6.03
C SER A 123 33.58 -4.80 4.71
N ALA A 124 32.90 -4.54 3.60
CA ALA A 124 33.47 -4.65 2.25
C ALA A 124 33.72 -3.29 1.57
N ALA A 125 33.44 -2.17 2.24
CA ALA A 125 33.55 -0.83 1.68
C ALA A 125 34.97 -0.47 1.20
N TRP A 126 36.00 -1.09 1.77
CA TRP A 126 37.40 -0.91 1.37
C TRP A 126 37.67 -1.32 -0.10
N ASN A 127 36.82 -2.15 -0.69
CA ASN A 127 36.98 -2.66 -2.04
C ASN A 127 36.18 -1.87 -3.10
N LEU A 128 35.46 -0.81 -2.68
CA LEU A 128 34.54 -0.06 -3.54
C LEU A 128 35.23 0.51 -4.80
N ASP A 129 36.41 1.11 -4.66
CA ASP A 129 37.10 1.74 -5.80
C ASP A 129 37.51 0.71 -6.86
N ARG A 130 37.94 -0.49 -6.43
CA ARG A 130 38.20 -1.60 -7.34
C ARG A 130 36.93 -2.03 -8.06
N TRP A 131 35.82 -2.22 -7.33
CA TRP A 131 34.56 -2.63 -7.94
C TRP A 131 33.95 -1.58 -8.87
N LYS A 132 34.20 -0.29 -8.64
CA LYS A 132 33.88 0.77 -9.60
C LYS A 132 34.67 0.61 -10.90
N GLY A 133 35.96 0.29 -10.78
CA GLY A 133 36.80 -0.09 -11.92
C GLY A 133 36.23 -1.30 -12.67
N ASP A 134 35.94 -2.39 -11.96
CA ASP A 134 35.38 -3.61 -12.54
C ASP A 134 34.05 -3.35 -13.27
N LEU A 135 33.17 -2.52 -12.69
CA LEU A 135 31.88 -2.14 -13.29
C LEU A 135 32.11 -1.30 -14.56
N TRP A 136 33.02 -0.33 -14.51
CA TRP A 136 33.38 0.48 -15.67
C TRP A 136 33.94 -0.37 -16.81
N ASP A 137 34.89 -1.25 -16.52
CA ASP A 137 35.49 -2.14 -17.51
C ASP A 137 34.46 -3.14 -18.09
N THR A 138 33.46 -3.51 -17.29
CA THR A 138 32.39 -4.42 -17.70
C THR A 138 31.37 -3.77 -18.63
N CYS A 139 30.85 -2.60 -18.27
CA CYS A 139 29.68 -2.00 -18.94
C CYS A 139 29.73 -0.48 -19.11
N ASN A 140 30.87 0.16 -18.82
CA ASN A 140 31.09 1.61 -18.93
C ASN A 140 30.10 2.44 -18.09
N ILE A 141 29.67 1.92 -16.93
CA ILE A 141 28.81 2.63 -15.98
C ILE A 141 29.69 3.20 -14.86
N GLY A 142 29.77 4.52 -14.77
CA GLY A 142 30.47 5.23 -13.70
C GLY A 142 29.54 5.59 -12.54
N LEU A 143 30.01 5.44 -11.30
CA LEU A 143 29.24 5.80 -10.09
C LEU A 143 29.84 7.02 -9.36
N PRO A 144 29.07 8.11 -9.18
CA PRO A 144 29.52 9.27 -8.44
C PRO A 144 29.92 8.94 -6.99
N TYR A 145 30.97 9.57 -6.48
CA TYR A 145 31.44 9.36 -5.09
C TYR A 145 30.38 9.75 -4.05
N HIS A 146 29.62 10.81 -4.30
CA HIS A 146 28.63 11.33 -3.35
C HIS A 146 27.32 10.52 -3.32
N ASP A 147 27.06 9.67 -4.32
CA ASP A 147 25.84 8.85 -4.35
C ASP A 147 26.04 7.57 -3.55
N ARG A 148 25.80 7.66 -2.25
CA ARG A 148 25.92 6.53 -1.32
C ARG A 148 25.04 5.34 -1.71
N GLU A 149 23.81 5.57 -2.17
CA GLU A 149 22.88 4.48 -2.51
C GLU A 149 23.39 3.65 -3.69
N ALA A 150 23.89 4.32 -4.74
CA ALA A 150 24.49 3.63 -5.87
C ALA A 150 25.79 2.88 -5.48
N ASN A 151 26.60 3.48 -4.61
CA ASN A 151 27.83 2.85 -4.11
C ASN A 151 27.53 1.62 -3.23
N ASP A 152 26.58 1.72 -2.30
CA ASP A 152 26.18 0.62 -1.43
C ASP A 152 25.54 -0.52 -2.26
N SER A 153 24.75 -0.18 -3.29
CA SER A 153 24.20 -1.13 -4.27
C SER A 153 25.29 -1.89 -5.04
N LEU A 154 26.36 -1.21 -5.45
CA LEU A 154 27.50 -1.87 -6.12
C LEU A 154 28.25 -2.82 -5.18
N ILE A 155 28.49 -2.42 -3.93
CA ILE A 155 29.13 -3.28 -2.94
C ILE A 155 28.29 -4.54 -2.71
N LEU A 156 26.99 -4.37 -2.48
CA LEU A 156 26.06 -5.49 -2.31
C LEU A 156 26.10 -6.42 -3.52
N GLY A 157 25.94 -5.88 -4.73
CA GLY A 157 25.98 -6.67 -5.95
C GLY A 157 27.31 -7.40 -6.16
N SER A 158 28.43 -6.77 -5.80
CA SER A 158 29.76 -7.38 -5.91
C SER A 158 29.95 -8.55 -4.96
N LEU A 159 29.46 -8.41 -3.71
CA LEU A 159 29.45 -9.50 -2.73
C LEU A 159 28.55 -10.66 -3.17
N ILE A 160 27.37 -10.35 -3.71
CA ILE A 160 26.44 -11.36 -4.22
C ILE A 160 27.03 -12.12 -5.41
N ALA A 161 27.63 -11.40 -6.38
CA ALA A 161 28.28 -12.03 -7.52
C ALA A 161 29.50 -12.87 -7.10
N TRP A 162 30.23 -12.45 -6.05
CA TRP A 162 31.30 -13.26 -5.47
C TRP A 162 30.74 -14.52 -4.82
N PHE A 163 29.72 -14.39 -3.96
CA PHE A 163 29.05 -15.52 -3.33
C PHE A 163 28.57 -16.54 -4.37
N PHE A 164 27.90 -16.10 -5.44
CA PHE A 164 27.44 -17.02 -6.49
C PHE A 164 28.59 -17.72 -7.20
N LYS A 165 29.73 -17.04 -7.41
CA LYS A 165 30.91 -17.67 -8.01
C LYS A 165 31.40 -18.82 -7.14
N GLU A 166 31.63 -18.56 -5.85
CA GLU A 166 32.09 -19.58 -4.88
C GLU A 166 31.08 -20.73 -4.74
N LEU A 167 29.78 -20.40 -4.72
CA LEU A 167 28.71 -21.39 -4.66
C LEU A 167 28.76 -22.31 -5.89
N THR A 168 28.75 -21.76 -7.09
CA THR A 168 28.74 -22.56 -8.33
C THR A 168 29.99 -23.42 -8.50
N ASP A 169 31.15 -22.95 -8.01
CA ASP A 169 32.39 -23.74 -8.03
C ASP A 169 32.33 -24.96 -7.08
N HIS A 170 31.43 -24.94 -6.09
CA HIS A 170 31.24 -26.01 -5.12
C HIS A 170 30.06 -26.94 -5.42
N LEU A 171 29.09 -26.53 -6.25
CA LEU A 171 27.90 -27.33 -6.57
C LEU A 171 28.16 -28.40 -7.64
N GLY A 172 29.17 -28.27 -8.51
CA GLY A 172 29.37 -29.20 -9.62
C GLY A 172 28.25 -29.06 -10.67
N ASP A 173 27.71 -30.18 -11.18
CA ASP A 173 26.69 -30.17 -12.25
C ASP A 173 25.25 -29.92 -11.75
N LYS A 174 24.97 -30.18 -10.47
CA LYS A 174 23.65 -30.00 -9.84
C LYS A 174 23.79 -29.73 -8.34
N PRO A 175 22.84 -29.02 -7.70
CA PRO A 175 21.65 -28.39 -8.28
C PRO A 175 21.97 -27.16 -9.15
N ASN A 176 21.10 -26.85 -10.12
CA ASN A 176 21.21 -25.62 -10.90
C ASN A 176 20.74 -24.41 -10.08
N VAL A 177 21.35 -23.25 -10.33
CA VAL A 177 21.05 -22.02 -9.61
C VAL A 177 20.15 -21.10 -10.43
N ILE A 178 19.06 -20.64 -9.82
CA ILE A 178 18.19 -19.57 -10.31
C ILE A 178 18.32 -18.40 -9.35
N SER A 179 18.66 -17.21 -9.87
CA SER A 179 18.70 -16.00 -9.07
C SER A 179 17.74 -14.93 -9.62
N HIS A 180 16.84 -14.47 -8.77
CA HIS A 180 15.82 -13.51 -9.07
C HIS A 180 16.11 -12.18 -8.37
N PHE A 181 16.41 -11.15 -9.14
CA PHE A 181 16.77 -9.83 -8.64
C PHE A 181 15.58 -8.87 -8.75
N HIS A 182 15.30 -8.15 -7.66
CA HIS A 182 14.27 -7.12 -7.62
C HIS A 182 14.90 -5.73 -7.57
N GLU A 183 14.46 -4.88 -8.50
CA GLU A 183 14.87 -3.48 -8.64
C GLU A 183 16.36 -3.21 -8.92
N TRP A 184 16.63 -1.99 -9.39
CA TRP A 184 17.96 -1.56 -9.79
C TRP A 184 18.99 -1.63 -8.65
N GLN A 185 18.59 -1.53 -7.38
CA GLN A 185 19.53 -1.66 -6.24
C GLN A 185 20.15 -3.06 -6.14
N ALA A 186 19.46 -4.11 -6.59
CA ALA A 186 20.02 -5.46 -6.69
C ALA A 186 20.69 -5.73 -8.05
N GLY A 187 20.47 -4.84 -9.03
CA GLY A 187 20.94 -4.93 -10.42
C GLY A 187 22.44 -5.15 -10.60
N PRO A 188 23.35 -4.50 -9.84
CA PRO A 188 24.79 -4.74 -10.00
C PRO A 188 25.19 -6.21 -9.81
N GLY A 189 24.51 -6.94 -8.91
CA GLY A 189 24.77 -8.37 -8.70
C GLY A 189 24.46 -9.22 -9.91
N LEU A 190 23.34 -8.92 -10.59
CA LEU A 190 22.97 -9.55 -11.86
C LEU A 190 23.97 -9.22 -12.97
N ILE A 191 24.29 -7.93 -13.16
CA ILE A 191 25.20 -7.45 -14.21
C ILE A 191 26.57 -8.13 -14.09
N LEU A 192 27.16 -8.08 -12.90
CA LEU A 192 28.48 -8.67 -12.64
C LEU A 192 28.45 -10.20 -12.80
N SER A 193 27.40 -10.87 -12.35
CA SER A 193 27.28 -12.32 -12.50
C SER A 193 27.22 -12.76 -13.96
N ARG A 194 26.46 -12.02 -14.78
CA ARG A 194 26.33 -12.28 -16.22
C ARG A 194 27.62 -11.98 -16.97
N SER A 195 28.28 -10.87 -16.66
CA SER A 195 29.59 -10.51 -17.23
C SER A 195 30.65 -11.58 -16.94
N ARG A 196 30.67 -12.10 -15.71
CA ARG A 196 31.60 -13.13 -15.25
C ARG A 196 31.23 -14.55 -15.71
N LYS A 197 30.14 -14.72 -16.46
CA LYS A 197 29.64 -16.01 -16.97
C LYS A 197 29.44 -17.06 -15.86
N ILE A 198 28.93 -16.62 -14.71
CA ILE A 198 28.58 -17.53 -13.61
C ILE A 198 27.44 -18.45 -14.10
N PRO A 199 27.53 -19.78 -13.93
CA PRO A 199 26.56 -20.73 -14.46
C PRO A 199 25.26 -20.72 -13.64
N MET A 200 24.39 -19.75 -13.91
CA MET A 200 23.07 -19.62 -13.29
C MET A 200 22.04 -18.95 -14.20
N ALA A 201 20.77 -19.27 -14.02
CA ALA A 201 19.66 -18.54 -14.61
C ALA A 201 19.41 -17.23 -13.82
N THR A 202 18.99 -16.18 -14.53
CA THR A 202 18.80 -14.85 -13.91
C THR A 202 17.45 -14.27 -14.31
N VAL A 203 16.68 -13.84 -13.32
CA VAL A 203 15.40 -13.15 -13.50
C VAL A 203 15.56 -11.73 -12.94
N PHE A 204 15.05 -10.73 -13.64
CA PHE A 204 15.00 -9.36 -13.14
C PHE A 204 13.57 -8.84 -13.15
N THR A 205 13.09 -8.39 -11.99
CA THR A 205 11.79 -7.71 -11.88
C THR A 205 11.99 -6.25 -11.52
N THR A 206 11.47 -5.36 -12.39
CA THR A 206 11.24 -3.96 -12.01
C THR A 206 9.80 -3.80 -11.53
N HIS A 207 9.67 -3.25 -10.33
CA HIS A 207 8.40 -2.88 -9.72
C HIS A 207 7.95 -1.50 -10.20
N ALA A 208 8.88 -0.63 -10.61
CA ALA A 208 8.63 0.67 -11.21
C ALA A 208 9.87 1.10 -12.00
N THR A 209 9.73 1.79 -13.14
CA THR A 209 10.95 2.36 -13.74
C THR A 209 11.38 3.59 -12.98
N LEU A 210 12.70 3.78 -12.85
CA LEU A 210 13.26 4.94 -12.17
C LEU A 210 12.75 6.23 -12.82
N LEU A 211 12.89 6.34 -14.15
CA LEU A 211 12.53 7.55 -14.87
C LEU A 211 11.03 7.87 -14.85
N GLY A 212 10.16 6.87 -14.96
CA GLY A 212 8.72 7.13 -14.93
C GLY A 212 8.28 7.78 -13.63
N ARG A 213 8.87 7.38 -12.49
CA ARG A 213 8.59 8.01 -11.20
C ARG A 213 8.97 9.50 -11.18
N TYR A 214 10.13 9.85 -11.73
CA TYR A 214 10.60 11.24 -11.77
C TYR A 214 9.83 12.09 -12.80
N LEU A 215 9.51 11.53 -13.96
CA LEU A 215 8.78 12.23 -15.02
C LEU A 215 7.34 12.54 -14.60
N CYS A 216 6.66 11.59 -13.95
CA CYS A 216 5.31 11.81 -13.44
C CYS A 216 5.27 12.84 -12.31
N ALA A 217 6.31 12.90 -11.47
CA ALA A 217 6.42 13.92 -10.43
C ALA A 217 6.66 15.34 -11.01
N GLY A 218 7.18 15.45 -12.23
CA GLY A 218 7.45 16.71 -12.92
C GLY A 218 6.26 17.33 -13.66
N ASN A 219 5.01 16.92 -13.36
CA ASN A 219 3.78 17.36 -14.04
C ASN A 219 3.83 17.23 -15.57
N THR A 220 4.58 16.25 -16.08
CA THR A 220 4.64 15.98 -17.52
C THR A 220 3.51 15.03 -17.92
N ASP A 221 2.93 15.25 -19.10
CA ASP A 221 2.05 14.27 -19.73
C ASP A 221 2.88 13.06 -20.16
N PHE A 222 2.98 12.07 -19.28
CA PHE A 222 3.94 10.98 -19.35
C PHE A 222 3.47 9.90 -20.32
N TYR A 223 2.29 9.34 -20.09
CA TYR A 223 1.81 8.19 -20.86
C TYR A 223 1.47 8.51 -22.32
N ASN A 224 1.16 9.77 -22.66
CA ASN A 224 0.89 10.18 -24.03
C ASN A 224 2.16 10.55 -24.83
N ASN A 225 3.32 10.60 -24.18
CA ASN A 225 4.58 11.03 -24.80
C ASN A 225 5.73 10.06 -24.55
N LEU A 226 5.44 8.81 -24.18
CA LEU A 226 6.46 7.78 -23.87
C LEU A 226 7.50 7.61 -24.99
N ASP A 227 7.09 7.73 -26.25
CA ASP A 227 7.91 7.62 -27.45
C ASP A 227 8.72 8.89 -27.78
N LYS A 228 8.43 10.01 -27.12
CA LYS A 228 9.04 11.32 -27.41
C LYS A 228 10.15 11.71 -26.43
N PHE A 229 10.30 10.99 -25.33
CA PHE A 229 11.34 11.28 -24.35
C PHE A 229 12.73 10.90 -24.85
N ASN A 230 13.69 11.81 -24.69
CA ASN A 230 15.10 11.47 -24.79
C ASN A 230 15.58 10.99 -23.42
N ILE A 231 15.61 9.69 -23.23
CA ILE A 231 15.72 9.04 -21.93
C ILE A 231 17.08 9.34 -21.27
N ASP A 232 18.16 9.36 -22.05
CA ASP A 232 19.50 9.71 -21.56
C ASP A 232 19.55 11.17 -21.08
N LYS A 233 18.94 12.09 -21.84
CA LYS A 233 18.83 13.49 -21.46
C LYS A 233 18.00 13.65 -20.19
N GLU A 234 16.83 13.02 -20.11
CA GLU A 234 15.94 13.13 -18.94
C GLU A 234 16.61 12.60 -17.67
N ALA A 235 17.38 11.52 -17.76
CA ALA A 235 18.14 10.96 -16.64
C ALA A 235 19.34 11.85 -16.25
N GLY A 236 20.04 12.42 -17.24
CA GLY A 236 21.15 13.35 -17.05
C GLY A 236 20.74 14.66 -16.36
N GLU A 237 19.66 15.29 -16.82
CA GLU A 237 19.15 16.54 -16.24
C GLU A 237 18.72 16.38 -14.77
N ARG A 238 18.32 15.16 -14.38
CA ARG A 238 17.91 14.83 -13.00
C ARG A 238 19.04 14.25 -12.15
N GLN A 239 20.26 14.16 -12.67
CA GLN A 239 21.42 13.60 -11.97
C GLN A 239 21.22 12.15 -11.50
N ILE A 240 20.45 11.37 -12.27
CA ILE A 240 20.18 9.95 -12.00
C ILE A 240 20.65 9.03 -13.13
N TYR A 241 21.44 9.57 -14.07
CA TYR A 241 21.90 8.85 -15.26
C TYR A 241 22.57 7.52 -14.93
N HIS A 242 23.48 7.48 -13.95
CA HIS A 242 24.15 6.26 -13.52
C HIS A 242 23.20 5.21 -12.94
N ARG A 243 22.18 5.63 -12.17
CA ARG A 243 21.15 4.72 -11.63
C ARG A 243 20.27 4.15 -12.75
N TYR A 244 19.89 5.00 -13.70
CA TYR A 244 19.16 4.60 -14.91
C TYR A 244 19.98 3.58 -15.73
N CYS A 245 21.28 3.83 -15.91
CA CYS A 245 22.16 2.88 -16.60
C CYS A 245 22.23 1.53 -15.88
N LEU A 246 22.29 1.52 -14.54
CA LEU A 246 22.26 0.27 -13.74
C LEU A 246 20.94 -0.48 -13.94
N GLU A 247 19.80 0.22 -13.87
CA GLU A 247 18.48 -0.37 -14.10
C GLU A 247 18.40 -1.00 -15.50
N ARG A 248 18.73 -0.23 -16.54
CA ARG A 248 18.71 -0.70 -17.92
C ARG A 248 19.71 -1.84 -18.16
N ALA A 249 20.91 -1.76 -17.60
CA ALA A 249 21.88 -2.84 -17.73
C ALA A 249 21.38 -4.13 -17.07
N ALA A 250 20.77 -4.06 -15.88
CA ALA A 250 20.19 -5.23 -15.23
C ALA A 250 19.07 -5.86 -16.07
N VAL A 251 18.20 -5.04 -16.65
CA VAL A 251 17.13 -5.47 -17.57
C VAL A 251 17.70 -6.22 -18.77
N HIS A 252 18.73 -5.68 -19.44
CA HIS A 252 19.32 -6.30 -20.64
C HIS A 252 20.22 -7.50 -20.31
N CYS A 253 20.81 -7.53 -19.12
CA CYS A 253 21.59 -8.66 -18.64
C CYS A 253 20.72 -9.80 -18.09
N ALA A 254 19.42 -9.63 -17.84
CA ALA A 254 18.60 -10.73 -17.30
C ALA A 254 18.33 -11.81 -18.36
N HIS A 255 18.24 -13.09 -17.99
CA HIS A 255 17.70 -14.11 -18.90
C HIS A 255 16.20 -13.86 -19.11
N VAL A 256 15.47 -13.67 -18.01
CA VAL A 256 14.04 -13.32 -18.02
C VAL A 256 13.85 -11.94 -17.38
N PHE A 257 13.15 -11.04 -18.07
CA PHE A 257 12.78 -9.73 -17.58
C PHE A 257 11.28 -9.67 -17.29
N THR A 258 10.90 -9.23 -16.10
CA THR A 258 9.49 -9.11 -15.71
C THR A 258 9.15 -7.75 -15.12
N THR A 259 7.86 -7.42 -15.15
CA THR A 259 7.29 -6.22 -14.52
C THR A 259 6.04 -6.60 -13.73
N VAL A 260 5.67 -5.80 -12.73
CA VAL A 260 4.52 -6.11 -11.88
C VAL A 260 3.15 -5.76 -12.45
N SER A 261 3.09 -5.08 -13.59
CA SER A 261 1.82 -4.77 -14.25
C SER A 261 1.98 -4.49 -15.73
N GLN A 262 0.86 -4.54 -16.46
CA GLN A 262 0.85 -4.24 -17.89
C GLN A 262 1.21 -2.78 -18.20
N ILE A 263 0.82 -1.83 -17.34
CA ILE A 263 1.16 -0.42 -17.54
C ILE A 263 2.66 -0.19 -17.34
N THR A 264 3.27 -0.83 -16.33
CA THR A 264 4.73 -0.82 -16.13
C THR A 264 5.44 -1.53 -17.29
N ALA A 265 4.84 -2.56 -17.89
CA ALA A 265 5.41 -3.22 -19.08
C ALA A 265 5.49 -2.29 -20.29
N VAL A 266 4.43 -1.50 -20.54
CA VAL A 266 4.42 -0.48 -21.59
C VAL A 266 5.49 0.57 -21.34
N GLU A 267 5.64 1.01 -20.10
CA GLU A 267 6.66 1.97 -19.68
C GLU A 267 8.07 1.42 -19.87
N ALA A 268 8.37 0.22 -19.37
CA ALA A 268 9.67 -0.43 -19.49
C ALA A 268 10.08 -0.64 -20.95
N ASN A 269 9.14 -0.98 -21.84
CA ASN A 269 9.43 -1.13 -23.26
C ASN A 269 9.97 0.18 -23.89
N HIS A 270 9.48 1.34 -23.45
CA HIS A 270 9.94 2.63 -23.94
C HIS A 270 11.19 3.11 -23.20
N MET A 271 11.19 3.08 -21.86
CA MET A 271 12.24 3.67 -21.01
C MET A 271 13.49 2.78 -20.90
N LEU A 272 13.30 1.46 -20.84
CA LEU A 272 14.36 0.47 -20.63
C LEU A 272 14.69 -0.28 -21.93
N HIS A 273 13.92 -0.04 -23.00
CA HIS A 273 14.12 -0.61 -24.35
C HIS A 273 14.18 -2.14 -24.37
N ARG A 274 13.45 -2.80 -23.46
CA ARG A 274 13.20 -4.24 -23.47
C ARG A 274 11.75 -4.45 -23.10
N LYS A 275 11.01 -5.19 -23.92
CA LYS A 275 9.67 -5.66 -23.56
C LYS A 275 9.81 -6.74 -22.47
N PRO A 276 9.06 -6.68 -21.37
CA PRO A 276 9.03 -7.77 -20.39
C PRO A 276 8.57 -9.07 -21.03
N ASP A 277 9.21 -10.16 -20.60
CA ASP A 277 8.88 -11.52 -21.00
C ASP A 277 7.58 -11.98 -20.32
N VAL A 278 7.41 -11.62 -19.04
CA VAL A 278 6.23 -11.95 -18.22
C VAL A 278 5.82 -10.75 -17.36
N VAL A 279 4.52 -10.60 -17.13
CA VAL A 279 3.98 -9.70 -16.09
C VAL A 279 3.69 -10.53 -14.85
N THR A 280 4.23 -10.13 -13.69
CA THR A 280 4.08 -10.83 -12.41
C THR A 280 3.31 -9.96 -11.41
N PRO A 281 1.96 -9.96 -11.44
CA PRO A 281 1.15 -9.13 -10.56
C PRO A 281 1.43 -9.41 -9.08
N ASN A 282 1.40 -8.38 -8.25
CA ASN A 282 1.67 -8.58 -6.83
C ASN A 282 0.44 -9.13 -6.11
N GLY A 283 0.58 -10.33 -5.52
CA GLY A 283 -0.42 -10.91 -4.65
C GLY A 283 -0.41 -10.37 -3.23
N LEU A 284 -1.43 -10.78 -2.49
CA LEU A 284 -1.60 -10.56 -1.06
C LEU A 284 -1.83 -11.90 -0.37
N ASN A 285 -1.58 -11.99 0.93
CA ASN A 285 -2.00 -13.14 1.72
C ASN A 285 -3.42 -12.88 2.24
N VAL A 286 -4.43 -13.45 1.58
CA VAL A 286 -5.84 -13.19 1.87
C VAL A 286 -6.25 -13.74 3.23
N LYS A 287 -5.62 -14.84 3.70
CA LYS A 287 -5.91 -15.41 5.04
C LYS A 287 -5.69 -14.41 6.17
N LYS A 288 -4.74 -13.49 6.03
CA LYS A 288 -4.49 -12.43 7.02
C LYS A 288 -5.72 -11.54 7.22
N PHE A 289 -6.51 -11.34 6.17
CA PHE A 289 -7.60 -10.36 6.14
C PHE A 289 -8.99 -10.98 6.02
N SER A 290 -9.07 -12.28 5.70
CA SER A 290 -10.32 -12.99 5.46
C SER A 290 -11.06 -13.20 6.77
N ALA A 291 -12.21 -12.55 6.85
CA ALA A 291 -13.19 -12.73 7.91
C ALA A 291 -14.54 -13.05 7.23
N MET A 292 -14.59 -14.11 6.41
CA MET A 292 -15.74 -14.39 5.50
C MET A 292 -17.13 -14.26 6.15
N HIS A 293 -17.28 -14.63 7.41
CA HIS A 293 -18.54 -14.51 8.16
C HIS A 293 -18.61 -13.29 9.10
N GLU A 294 -17.49 -12.61 9.36
CA GLU A 294 -17.38 -11.56 10.37
C GLU A 294 -17.02 -10.18 9.80
N PHE A 295 -16.54 -10.07 8.55
CA PHE A 295 -16.08 -8.80 7.96
C PHE A 295 -17.19 -7.75 7.95
N GLN A 296 -18.45 -8.16 7.80
CA GLN A 296 -19.60 -7.26 7.85
C GLN A 296 -19.88 -6.73 9.28
N ASN A 297 -19.57 -7.52 10.31
CA ASN A 297 -19.61 -7.10 11.71
C ASN A 297 -18.44 -6.16 12.00
N LEU A 298 -17.21 -6.52 11.57
CA LEU A 298 -16.02 -5.67 11.69
C LEU A 298 -16.23 -4.30 11.03
N HIS A 299 -16.84 -4.27 9.83
CA HIS A 299 -17.24 -3.00 9.19
C HIS A 299 -18.12 -2.15 10.11
N SER A 300 -19.13 -2.75 10.74
CA SER A 300 -20.05 -2.03 11.63
C SER A 300 -19.34 -1.52 12.89
N THR A 301 -18.50 -2.34 13.52
CA THR A 301 -17.73 -2.00 14.71
C THR A 301 -16.74 -0.88 14.43
N ASN A 302 -15.94 -1.01 13.38
CA ASN A 302 -14.92 -0.03 13.04
C ASN A 302 -15.55 1.26 12.51
N LYS A 303 -16.68 1.18 11.76
CA LYS A 303 -17.45 2.37 11.38
C LYS A 303 -17.93 3.14 12.61
N ALA A 304 -18.39 2.46 13.67
CA ALA A 304 -18.81 3.11 14.90
C ALA A 304 -17.65 3.85 15.59
N GLN A 305 -16.43 3.27 15.58
CA GLN A 305 -15.24 3.93 16.10
C GLN A 305 -14.88 5.20 15.29
N ILE A 306 -14.93 5.15 13.96
CA ILE A 306 -14.70 6.34 13.12
C ILE A 306 -15.79 7.39 13.38
N GLN A 307 -17.05 6.97 13.59
CA GLN A 307 -18.14 7.88 13.93
C GLN A 307 -17.92 8.57 15.29
N GLU A 308 -17.30 7.90 16.28
CA GLU A 308 -16.88 8.56 17.52
C GLU A 308 -15.85 9.65 17.26
N PHE A 309 -14.84 9.37 16.44
CA PHE A 309 -13.90 10.42 16.00
C PHE A 309 -14.65 11.59 15.34
N ILE A 310 -15.57 11.32 14.41
CA ILE A 310 -16.36 12.36 13.72
C ILE A 310 -17.18 13.19 14.73
N ARG A 311 -17.82 12.57 15.73
CA ARG A 311 -18.55 13.29 16.79
C ARG A 311 -17.65 14.28 17.51
N GLY A 312 -16.42 13.87 17.84
CA GLY A 312 -15.43 14.73 18.49
C GLY A 312 -14.86 15.80 17.57
N HIS A 313 -14.57 15.48 16.31
CA HIS A 313 -13.98 16.42 15.36
C HIS A 313 -14.96 17.51 14.91
N PHE A 314 -16.25 17.16 14.80
CA PHE A 314 -17.35 18.03 14.40
C PHE A 314 -18.20 18.50 15.60
N TYR A 315 -17.67 18.49 16.82
CA TYR A 315 -18.40 18.96 17.99
C TYR A 315 -18.93 20.41 17.80
N GLY A 316 -20.16 20.68 18.23
CA GLY A 316 -20.86 21.95 17.97
C GLY A 316 -21.35 22.16 16.52
N HIS A 317 -20.90 21.32 15.58
CA HIS A 317 -21.21 21.38 14.15
C HIS A 317 -21.76 20.06 13.59
N LEU A 318 -22.16 19.12 14.46
CA LEU A 318 -22.76 17.85 14.06
C LEU A 318 -24.25 18.05 13.71
N ASP A 319 -24.50 18.70 12.58
CA ASP A 319 -25.84 18.98 12.03
C ASP A 319 -26.27 18.00 10.92
N PHE A 320 -25.61 16.85 10.86
CA PHE A 320 -25.87 15.79 9.89
C PHE A 320 -26.03 14.42 10.56
N ASN A 321 -26.82 13.55 9.91
CA ASN A 321 -27.13 12.22 10.44
C ASN A 321 -26.01 11.22 10.11
N LEU A 322 -25.33 10.71 11.14
CA LEU A 322 -24.24 9.74 11.02
C LEU A 322 -24.66 8.40 10.39
N ASP A 323 -25.93 7.99 10.48
CA ASP A 323 -26.43 6.78 9.80
C ASP A 323 -26.51 6.95 8.28
N LYS A 324 -26.67 8.21 7.83
CA LYS A 324 -26.64 8.62 6.42
C LYS A 324 -25.29 9.22 6.02
N THR A 325 -24.28 9.07 6.88
CA THR A 325 -22.91 9.47 6.57
C THR A 325 -22.15 8.31 5.94
N LEU A 326 -21.53 8.59 4.80
CA LEU A 326 -20.57 7.72 4.13
C LEU A 326 -19.15 8.20 4.41
N ILE A 327 -18.24 7.26 4.63
CA ILE A 327 -16.83 7.54 4.90
C ILE A 327 -16.02 7.15 3.68
N PHE A 328 -15.43 8.13 3.00
CA PHE A 328 -14.51 7.90 1.90
C PHE A 328 -13.09 8.15 2.37
N PHE A 329 -12.10 7.54 1.73
CA PHE A 329 -10.72 7.82 2.07
C PHE A 329 -9.78 7.65 0.88
N ILE A 330 -8.65 8.36 0.95
CA ILE A 330 -7.46 8.13 0.15
C ILE A 330 -6.29 7.94 1.12
N ALA A 331 -5.42 6.99 0.83
CA ALA A 331 -4.27 6.68 1.66
C ALA A 331 -3.04 6.36 0.80
N GLY A 332 -1.85 6.69 1.30
CA GLY A 332 -0.60 6.33 0.64
C GLY A 332 0.54 7.30 0.97
N ARG A 333 1.67 7.12 0.26
CA ARG A 333 2.76 8.10 0.30
C ARG A 333 2.25 9.47 -0.15
N TYR A 334 2.82 10.53 0.40
CA TYR A 334 2.47 11.89 0.04
C TYR A 334 3.08 12.28 -1.32
N GLU A 335 2.47 11.77 -2.39
CA GLU A 335 2.79 12.09 -3.78
C GLU A 335 1.51 12.69 -4.43
N PHE A 336 1.31 14.01 -4.28
CA PHE A 336 0.04 14.70 -4.56
C PHE A 336 -0.56 14.38 -5.94
N SER A 337 0.22 14.58 -7.01
CA SER A 337 -0.22 14.31 -8.39
C SER A 337 -0.23 12.81 -8.71
N ASN A 338 0.81 12.06 -8.30
CA ASN A 338 0.92 10.63 -8.64
C ASN A 338 -0.21 9.80 -8.02
N LYS A 339 -0.61 10.11 -6.78
CA LYS A 339 -1.76 9.47 -6.10
C LYS A 339 -3.10 10.08 -6.49
N GLY A 340 -3.11 11.13 -7.31
CA GLY A 340 -4.33 11.75 -7.81
C GLY A 340 -5.11 12.54 -6.76
N ALA A 341 -4.46 13.00 -5.69
CA ALA A 341 -5.12 13.79 -4.65
C ALA A 341 -5.66 15.12 -5.21
N ASP A 342 -5.01 15.66 -6.23
CA ASP A 342 -5.46 16.81 -7.03
C ASP A 342 -6.85 16.60 -7.65
N ILE A 343 -7.00 15.58 -8.49
CA ILE A 343 -8.27 15.24 -9.14
C ILE A 343 -9.31 14.77 -8.13
N PHE A 344 -8.88 14.12 -7.04
CA PHE A 344 -9.81 13.75 -5.98
C PHE A 344 -10.45 14.97 -5.33
N ILE A 345 -9.65 15.97 -4.89
CA ILE A 345 -10.17 17.20 -4.27
C ILE A 345 -11.10 17.96 -5.22
N GLU A 346 -10.74 18.07 -6.50
CA GLU A 346 -11.59 18.72 -7.51
C GLU A 346 -12.93 17.96 -7.69
N SER A 347 -12.87 16.63 -7.74
CA SER A 347 -14.06 15.78 -7.85
C SER A 347 -14.97 15.86 -6.62
N LEU A 348 -14.40 16.07 -5.42
CA LEU A 348 -15.14 16.28 -4.17
C LEU A 348 -15.90 17.61 -4.16
N SER A 349 -15.33 18.66 -4.73
CA SER A 349 -16.02 19.95 -4.89
C SER A 349 -17.28 19.80 -5.76
N ARG A 350 -17.16 19.09 -6.89
CA ARG A 350 -18.29 18.78 -7.77
C ARG A 350 -19.32 17.87 -7.10
N LEU A 351 -18.86 16.87 -6.36
CA LEU A 351 -19.75 16.01 -5.56
C LEU A 351 -20.52 16.83 -4.52
N ASN A 352 -19.86 17.77 -3.83
CA ASN A 352 -20.50 18.66 -2.86
C ASN A 352 -21.62 19.48 -3.53
N TYR A 353 -21.35 20.03 -4.72
CA TYR A 353 -22.35 20.75 -5.51
C TYR A 353 -23.55 19.85 -5.87
N LEU A 354 -23.31 18.65 -6.44
CA LEU A 354 -24.37 17.72 -6.82
C LEU A 354 -25.24 17.29 -5.63
N LEU A 355 -24.63 16.96 -4.49
CA LEU A 355 -25.38 16.57 -3.29
C LEU A 355 -26.26 17.71 -2.75
N ARG A 356 -25.80 18.96 -2.86
CA ARG A 356 -26.57 20.15 -2.47
C ARG A 356 -27.75 20.40 -3.42
N VAL A 357 -27.52 20.36 -4.73
CA VAL A 357 -28.56 20.62 -5.75
C VAL A 357 -29.65 19.54 -5.71
N HIS A 358 -29.27 18.27 -5.59
CA HIS A 358 -30.22 17.17 -5.47
C HIS A 358 -30.87 17.05 -4.09
N ARG A 359 -30.56 17.96 -3.15
CA ARG A 359 -31.06 17.96 -1.76
C ARG A 359 -30.93 16.58 -1.09
N ASN A 360 -29.80 15.92 -1.36
CA ASN A 360 -29.55 14.59 -0.81
C ASN A 360 -29.24 14.70 0.69
N ASP A 361 -29.89 13.87 1.50
CA ASP A 361 -29.71 13.81 2.94
C ASP A 361 -28.48 13.00 3.38
N VAL A 362 -27.74 12.44 2.42
CA VAL A 362 -26.42 11.83 2.59
C VAL A 362 -25.34 12.88 2.82
N THR A 363 -24.47 12.61 3.79
CA THR A 363 -23.23 13.38 4.04
C THR A 363 -22.05 12.48 3.75
N VAL A 364 -20.99 13.02 3.17
CA VAL A 364 -19.75 12.30 2.93
C VAL A 364 -18.65 12.91 3.79
N VAL A 365 -17.95 12.11 4.58
CA VAL A 365 -16.73 12.53 5.29
C VAL A 365 -15.54 11.85 4.61
N VAL A 366 -14.62 12.65 4.10
CA VAL A 366 -13.45 12.18 3.35
C VAL A 366 -12.19 12.32 4.17
N PHE A 367 -11.46 11.22 4.30
CA PHE A 367 -10.16 11.18 4.97
C PHE A 367 -9.01 11.18 3.95
N PHE A 368 -8.03 12.04 4.16
CA PHE A 368 -6.75 11.98 3.47
C PHE A 368 -5.71 11.47 4.47
N ILE A 369 -5.23 10.24 4.29
CA ILE A 369 -4.20 9.61 5.13
C ILE A 369 -2.88 9.62 4.35
N MET A 370 -2.16 10.74 4.41
CA MET A 370 -0.91 10.94 3.67
C MET A 370 0.15 11.58 4.58
N PRO A 371 1.15 10.81 5.04
CA PRO A 371 2.15 11.30 5.99
C PRO A 371 2.89 12.53 5.48
N ALA A 372 2.88 13.61 6.26
CA ALA A 372 3.51 14.88 5.94
C ALA A 372 4.43 15.35 7.08
N LYS A 373 5.16 16.44 6.84
CA LYS A 373 5.95 17.07 7.90
C LYS A 373 5.05 17.92 8.80
N THR A 374 4.93 17.51 10.05
CA THR A 374 4.04 18.14 11.04
C THR A 374 4.75 18.46 12.35
N ASN A 375 4.15 19.34 13.16
CA ASN A 375 4.52 19.62 14.54
C ASN A 375 3.34 19.36 15.48
N ASN A 376 3.21 18.11 15.95
CA ASN A 376 2.15 17.62 16.84
C ASN A 376 0.71 17.79 16.29
N PHE A 377 -0.26 17.26 17.04
CA PHE A 377 -1.68 17.47 16.78
C PHE A 377 -2.08 18.93 17.01
N ASN A 378 -3.08 19.40 16.28
CA ASN A 378 -3.65 20.71 16.57
C ASN A 378 -4.50 20.66 17.85
N VAL A 379 -4.55 21.78 18.56
CA VAL A 379 -5.24 21.90 19.86
C VAL A 379 -6.75 21.65 19.69
N GLU A 380 -7.32 22.09 18.58
CA GLU A 380 -8.75 22.02 18.30
C GLU A 380 -9.24 20.56 18.15
N SER A 381 -8.49 19.70 17.47
CA SER A 381 -8.81 18.28 17.31
C SER A 381 -8.69 17.53 18.64
N LEU A 382 -7.65 17.78 19.44
CA LEU A 382 -7.50 17.18 20.78
C LEU A 382 -8.63 17.63 21.72
N LYS A 383 -8.93 18.94 21.72
CA LYS A 383 -10.02 19.51 22.50
C LYS A 383 -11.36 18.90 22.11
N GLY A 384 -11.63 18.71 20.82
CA GLY A 384 -12.86 18.08 20.33
C GLY A 384 -13.04 16.67 20.86
N GLN A 385 -11.98 15.85 20.86
CA GLN A 385 -12.04 14.49 21.43
C GLN A 385 -12.23 14.49 22.95
N ALA A 386 -11.60 15.41 23.67
CA ALA A 386 -11.79 15.56 25.11
C ALA A 386 -13.23 15.96 25.47
N VAL A 387 -13.80 16.94 24.75
CA VAL A 387 -15.19 17.38 24.94
C VAL A 387 -16.17 16.23 24.67
N ARG A 388 -15.98 15.49 23.57
CA ARG A 388 -16.79 14.30 23.27
C ARG A 388 -16.74 13.28 24.39
N LYS A 389 -15.55 12.94 24.89
CA LYS A 389 -15.37 11.98 25.98
C LYS A 389 -16.09 12.46 27.25
N GLN A 390 -15.95 13.73 27.61
CA GLN A 390 -16.63 14.31 28.76
C GLN A 390 -18.16 14.25 28.65
N LEU A 391 -18.72 14.52 27.46
CA LEU A 391 -20.16 14.37 27.21
C LEU A 391 -20.62 12.92 27.38
N TRP A 392 -19.85 11.97 26.82
CA TRP A 392 -20.14 10.55 26.95
C TRP A 392 -20.13 10.08 28.41
N ASP A 393 -19.07 10.43 29.15
CA ASP A 393 -18.92 10.06 30.56
C ASP A 393 -20.06 10.65 31.40
N THR A 394 -20.47 11.90 31.12
CA THR A 394 -21.63 12.54 31.76
C THR A 394 -22.92 11.78 31.47
N ALA A 395 -23.19 11.47 30.19
CA ALA A 395 -24.38 10.74 29.79
C ALA A 395 -24.41 9.33 30.40
N HIS A 396 -23.26 8.66 30.48
CA HIS A 396 -23.14 7.34 31.05
C HIS A 396 -23.39 7.35 32.58
N ALA A 397 -22.86 8.34 33.29
CA ALA A 397 -23.12 8.49 34.73
C ALA A 397 -24.62 8.71 35.02
N VAL A 398 -25.28 9.58 34.23
CA VAL A 398 -26.73 9.81 34.33
C VAL A 398 -27.52 8.55 34.00
N LYS A 399 -27.12 7.80 32.96
CA LYS A 399 -27.73 6.52 32.58
C LYS A 399 -27.68 5.49 33.72
N GLU A 400 -26.54 5.31 34.37
CA GLU A 400 -26.40 4.37 35.49
C GLU A 400 -27.28 4.77 36.68
N LYS A 401 -27.29 6.06 37.04
CA LYS A 401 -28.13 6.58 38.13
C LYS A 401 -29.61 6.42 37.82
N PHE A 402 -30.02 6.73 36.59
CA PHE A 402 -31.38 6.54 36.10
C PHE A 402 -31.77 5.05 36.16
N GLY A 403 -30.93 4.16 35.64
CA GLY A 403 -31.16 2.72 35.62
C GLY A 403 -31.37 2.13 37.02
N LYS A 404 -30.55 2.56 38.00
CA LYS A 404 -30.69 2.13 39.39
C LYS A 404 -32.02 2.57 40.01
N LYS A 405 -32.37 3.85 39.87
CA LYS A 405 -33.65 4.38 40.40
C LYS A 405 -34.86 3.75 39.73
N LEU A 406 -34.77 3.50 38.42
CA LEU A 406 -35.80 2.79 37.66
C LEU A 406 -36.00 1.37 38.21
N TYR A 407 -34.92 0.62 38.43
CA TYR A 407 -34.96 -0.71 39.02
C TYR A 407 -35.59 -0.71 40.42
N ASP A 408 -35.20 0.23 41.28
CA ASP A 408 -35.76 0.37 42.63
C ASP A 408 -37.27 0.68 42.62
N ALA A 409 -37.74 1.49 41.66
CA ALA A 409 -39.17 1.79 41.50
C ALA A 409 -39.96 0.56 41.02
N LEU A 410 -39.41 -0.18 40.04
CA LEU A 410 -40.02 -1.40 39.53
C LEU A 410 -40.12 -2.49 40.61
N LEU A 411 -39.10 -2.66 41.46
CA LEU A 411 -39.14 -3.60 42.59
C LEU A 411 -40.23 -3.27 43.61
N LYS A 412 -40.60 -1.99 43.76
CA LYS A 412 -41.66 -1.53 44.66
C LYS A 412 -43.07 -1.66 44.05
N GLY A 413 -43.19 -2.13 42.81
CA GLY A 413 -44.46 -2.23 42.09
C GLY A 413 -45.08 -0.87 41.73
N GLN A 414 -44.28 0.20 41.71
CA GLN A 414 -44.73 1.55 41.38
C GLN A 414 -44.32 1.90 39.94
N SER A 415 -45.19 2.59 39.21
CA SER A 415 -44.78 3.21 37.95
C SER A 415 -43.80 4.35 38.26
N PRO A 416 -42.57 4.35 37.70
CA PRO A 416 -41.59 5.40 37.97
C PRO A 416 -42.07 6.76 37.43
N ASP A 417 -42.03 7.80 38.26
CA ASP A 417 -42.21 9.17 37.79
C ASP A 417 -40.91 9.71 37.21
N LEU A 418 -40.86 9.83 35.87
CA LEU A 418 -39.69 10.29 35.12
C LEU A 418 -39.19 11.67 35.56
N ASN A 419 -40.05 12.53 36.10
CA ASN A 419 -39.67 13.86 36.59
C ASN A 419 -38.92 13.80 37.93
N ASN A 420 -39.07 12.72 38.69
CA ASN A 420 -38.45 12.53 40.01
C ASN A 420 -37.22 11.61 39.96
N ILE A 421 -36.94 10.96 38.81
CA ILE A 421 -35.79 10.07 38.66
C ILE A 421 -34.49 10.87 38.50
N LEU A 422 -34.50 11.99 37.77
CA LEU A 422 -33.34 12.86 37.62
C LEU A 422 -33.43 14.06 38.57
N ASP A 423 -32.36 14.38 39.29
CA ASP A 423 -32.35 15.53 40.18
C ASP A 423 -31.78 16.80 39.53
N ARG A 424 -31.89 17.93 40.23
CA ARG A 424 -31.42 19.23 39.74
C ARG A 424 -29.91 19.24 39.46
N ASP A 425 -29.14 18.45 40.19
CA ASP A 425 -27.70 18.38 40.02
C ASP A 425 -27.34 17.62 38.74
N ASP A 426 -28.06 16.54 38.42
CA ASP A 426 -27.95 15.84 37.12
C ASP A 426 -28.21 16.80 35.95
N PHE A 427 -29.28 17.60 36.02
CA PHE A 427 -29.57 18.62 35.01
C PHE A 427 -28.48 19.71 34.93
N THR A 428 -27.88 20.07 36.05
CA THR A 428 -26.81 21.08 36.10
C THR A 428 -25.53 20.56 35.43
N ILE A 429 -25.16 19.31 35.70
CA ILE A 429 -23.99 18.67 35.07
C ILE A 429 -24.24 18.51 33.56
N MET A 430 -25.42 18.06 33.13
CA MET A 430 -25.78 17.97 31.72
C MET A 430 -25.70 19.33 31.01
N LYS A 431 -26.27 20.40 31.62
CA LYS A 431 -26.17 21.76 31.06
C LYS A 431 -24.72 22.22 30.95
N ARG A 432 -23.89 22.01 31.98
CA ARG A 432 -22.47 22.34 31.95
C ARG A 432 -21.73 21.61 30.82
N ALA A 433 -22.04 20.33 30.63
CA ALA A 433 -21.46 19.54 29.56
C ALA A 433 -21.89 20.07 28.18
N ILE A 434 -23.15 20.46 27.99
CA ILE A 434 -23.65 21.12 26.76
C ILE A 434 -22.93 22.45 26.50
N TYR A 435 -22.76 23.30 27.52
CA TYR A 435 -22.04 24.57 27.36
C TYR A 435 -20.59 24.36 26.89
N ALA A 436 -19.93 23.28 27.31
CA ALA A 436 -18.57 22.95 26.85
C ALA A 436 -18.49 22.57 25.35
N THR A 437 -19.64 22.28 24.71
CA THR A 437 -19.70 21.97 23.27
C THR A 437 -19.78 23.19 22.36
N GLN A 438 -19.94 24.38 22.94
CA GLN A 438 -20.04 25.60 22.16
C GLN A 438 -18.70 25.89 21.47
N ARG A 439 -18.77 26.15 20.17
CA ARG A 439 -17.63 26.41 19.30
C ARG A 439 -17.97 27.55 18.33
N HIS A 440 -17.00 28.43 18.09
CA HIS A 440 -17.14 29.53 17.13
C HIS A 440 -16.35 29.31 15.83
N SER A 441 -15.33 28.45 15.86
CA SER A 441 -14.55 28.04 14.68
C SER A 441 -15.22 26.88 13.95
N LEU A 442 -15.00 26.78 12.64
CA LEU A 442 -15.41 25.60 11.86
C LEU A 442 -14.56 24.37 12.24
N PRO A 443 -15.09 23.14 12.03
CA PRO A 443 -14.30 21.92 12.16
C PRO A 443 -13.02 21.98 11.31
N PRO A 444 -11.84 21.72 11.89
CA PRO A 444 -10.59 21.94 11.19
C PRO A 444 -10.47 20.93 10.05
N VAL A 445 -9.90 21.36 8.92
CA VAL A 445 -9.67 20.48 7.77
C VAL A 445 -8.55 19.49 8.06
N THR A 446 -7.48 19.91 8.76
CA THR A 446 -6.37 19.03 9.17
C THR A 446 -6.44 18.69 10.67
N THR A 447 -5.85 17.57 11.08
CA THR A 447 -5.72 17.17 12.49
C THR A 447 -4.41 17.61 13.15
N HIS A 448 -3.44 18.08 12.38
CA HIS A 448 -2.09 18.42 12.85
C HIS A 448 -1.70 19.84 12.50
N ASN A 449 -0.66 20.37 13.16
CA ASN A 449 -0.03 21.61 12.73
C ASN A 449 1.00 21.27 11.64
N MET A 450 0.76 21.69 10.40
CA MET A 450 1.69 21.46 9.30
C MET A 450 2.91 22.37 9.42
N LEU A 451 4.11 21.89 9.09
CA LEU A 451 5.30 22.76 9.06
C LEU A 451 5.21 23.83 7.97
N ASP A 452 4.63 23.49 6.82
CA ASP A 452 4.41 24.41 5.70
C ASP A 452 2.94 24.39 5.26
N ASP A 453 2.07 24.83 6.16
CA ASP A 453 0.61 24.86 5.97
C ASP A 453 0.16 25.64 4.72
N SER A 454 0.90 26.70 4.36
CA SER A 454 0.55 27.62 3.28
C SER A 454 0.83 27.04 1.90
N ALA A 455 1.97 26.35 1.72
CA ALA A 455 2.37 25.73 0.47
C ALA A 455 1.97 24.25 0.37
N ASP A 456 1.42 23.65 1.43
CA ASP A 456 0.94 22.28 1.41
C ASP A 456 -0.07 22.04 0.26
N PRO A 457 0.20 21.10 -0.67
CA PRO A 457 -0.64 20.90 -1.86
C PRO A 457 -2.09 20.50 -1.56
N ILE A 458 -2.31 19.68 -0.53
CA ILE A 458 -3.67 19.25 -0.14
C ILE A 458 -4.43 20.45 0.45
N LEU A 459 -3.86 21.14 1.43
CA LEU A 459 -4.52 22.26 2.10
C LEU A 459 -4.73 23.46 1.18
N SER A 460 -3.75 23.81 0.34
CA SER A 460 -3.88 24.86 -0.66
C SER A 460 -5.02 24.58 -1.65
N ASN A 461 -5.16 23.34 -2.12
CA ASN A 461 -6.26 22.95 -3.01
C ASN A 461 -7.61 22.91 -2.30
N ILE A 462 -7.68 22.45 -1.04
CA ILE A 462 -8.91 22.51 -0.25
C ILE A 462 -9.36 23.97 -0.06
N ARG A 463 -8.43 24.90 0.21
CA ARG A 463 -8.72 26.33 0.28
C ARG A 463 -9.21 26.87 -1.07
N ARG A 464 -8.56 26.48 -2.18
CA ARG A 464 -8.93 26.87 -3.55
C ARG A 464 -10.35 26.45 -3.91
N VAL A 465 -10.75 25.22 -3.58
CA VAL A 465 -12.09 24.71 -3.93
C VAL A 465 -13.17 25.07 -2.91
N GLY A 466 -12.80 25.62 -1.75
CA GLY A 466 -13.74 26.13 -0.74
C GLY A 466 -14.37 25.07 0.16
N LEU A 467 -13.74 23.90 0.34
CA LEU A 467 -14.25 22.81 1.21
C LEU A 467 -13.79 23.00 2.67
N PHE A 468 -14.40 23.97 3.36
CA PHE A 468 -14.01 24.38 4.73
C PHE A 468 -14.77 23.69 5.86
N ASN A 469 -15.42 22.56 5.60
CA ASN A 469 -16.32 21.89 6.56
C ASN A 469 -17.46 22.80 7.06
N SER A 470 -17.98 23.68 6.21
CA SER A 470 -19.11 24.55 6.56
C SER A 470 -20.38 23.71 6.78
N ARG A 471 -21.38 24.25 7.50
CA ARG A 471 -22.67 23.57 7.73
C ARG A 471 -23.39 23.20 6.42
N ASN A 472 -23.23 24.03 5.39
CA ASN A 472 -23.87 23.84 4.10
C ASN A 472 -23.17 22.79 3.22
N ASP A 473 -21.92 22.45 3.53
CA ASP A 473 -21.20 21.42 2.78
C ASP A 473 -21.78 20.03 3.09
N ARG A 474 -22.08 19.27 2.04
CA ARG A 474 -22.48 17.86 2.12
C ARG A 474 -21.28 16.93 2.08
N VAL A 475 -20.13 17.43 1.62
CA VAL A 475 -18.84 16.76 1.69
C VAL A 475 -17.97 17.46 2.73
N LYS A 476 -17.50 16.70 3.73
CA LYS A 476 -16.59 17.14 4.77
C LYS A 476 -15.21 16.51 4.52
N VAL A 477 -14.15 17.20 4.87
CA VAL A 477 -12.77 16.77 4.65
C VAL A 477 -12.00 16.74 5.96
N VAL A 478 -11.25 15.66 6.18
CA VAL A 478 -10.32 15.46 7.28
C VAL A 478 -8.97 15.01 6.71
N PHE A 479 -7.99 15.89 6.72
CA PHE A 479 -6.61 15.58 6.40
C PHE A 479 -5.90 15.11 7.68
N HIS A 480 -5.46 13.86 7.66
CA HIS A 480 -4.68 13.22 8.71
C HIS A 480 -3.25 12.95 8.18
N PRO A 481 -2.33 13.91 8.33
CA PRO A 481 -0.97 13.86 7.79
C PRO A 481 -0.01 12.93 8.53
N GLU A 482 -0.48 11.80 9.06
CA GLU A 482 0.30 10.82 9.81
C GLU A 482 -0.19 9.40 9.49
N PHE A 483 0.64 8.39 9.75
CA PHE A 483 0.17 7.01 9.73
C PHE A 483 -0.82 6.75 10.87
N LEU A 484 -1.85 5.95 10.58
CA LEU A 484 -2.81 5.52 11.59
C LEU A 484 -2.15 4.57 12.58
N SER A 485 -2.52 4.71 13.85
CA SER A 485 -2.00 3.91 14.96
C SER A 485 -3.09 3.77 16.02
N SER A 486 -3.25 2.56 16.54
CA SER A 486 -4.08 2.25 17.71
C SER A 486 -3.73 3.07 18.96
N THR A 487 -2.50 3.63 19.04
CA THR A 487 -2.06 4.50 20.15
C THR A 487 -2.40 5.98 19.95
N SER A 488 -2.95 6.37 18.80
CA SER A 488 -3.28 7.77 18.50
C SER A 488 -4.36 8.31 19.46
N PRO A 489 -4.17 9.50 20.07
CA PRO A 489 -5.17 10.09 20.95
C PRO A 489 -6.40 10.62 20.18
N LEU A 490 -6.30 10.78 18.86
CA LEU A 490 -7.40 11.27 18.03
C LEU A 490 -8.24 10.13 17.47
N LEU A 491 -7.59 9.21 16.76
CA LEU A 491 -8.23 8.11 16.06
C LEU A 491 -7.48 6.81 16.41
N PRO A 492 -7.79 6.18 17.57
CA PRO A 492 -7.06 5.04 18.12
C PRO A 492 -7.41 3.76 17.37
N MET A 493 -6.98 3.65 16.12
CA MET A 493 -7.19 2.47 15.30
C MET A 493 -6.03 2.29 14.32
N ASP A 494 -5.73 1.03 14.01
CA ASP A 494 -4.74 0.71 13.00
C ASP A 494 -5.34 0.87 11.60
N TYR A 495 -4.47 0.95 10.58
CA TYR A 495 -4.89 1.20 9.21
C TYR A 495 -5.90 0.17 8.69
N GLU A 496 -5.71 -1.12 8.97
CA GLU A 496 -6.62 -2.18 8.53
C GLU A 496 -8.04 -1.98 9.11
N ASP A 497 -8.13 -1.64 10.39
CA ASP A 497 -9.41 -1.37 11.05
C ASP A 497 -10.11 -0.15 10.48
N PHE A 498 -9.35 0.92 10.23
CA PHE A 498 -9.86 2.12 9.58
C PHE A 498 -10.45 1.83 8.20
N VAL A 499 -9.72 1.09 7.35
CA VAL A 499 -10.21 0.73 6.01
C VAL A 499 -11.50 -0.06 6.12
N ARG A 500 -11.59 -1.04 7.02
CA ARG A 500 -12.83 -1.80 7.27
C ARG A 500 -14.00 -0.94 7.68
N GLY A 501 -13.76 0.11 8.47
CA GLY A 501 -14.81 1.06 8.88
C GLY A 501 -15.29 2.00 7.78
N CYS A 502 -14.50 2.17 6.72
CA CYS A 502 -14.83 3.04 5.59
C CYS A 502 -15.89 2.44 4.66
N ASN A 503 -16.42 3.26 3.76
CA ASN A 503 -17.42 2.85 2.76
C ASN A 503 -16.85 2.75 1.34
N LEU A 504 -15.88 3.59 0.99
CA LEU A 504 -15.25 3.61 -0.33
C LEU A 504 -13.80 4.09 -0.21
N GLY A 505 -12.85 3.32 -0.73
CA GLY A 505 -11.49 3.81 -1.00
C GLY A 505 -11.45 4.52 -2.35
N VAL A 506 -10.77 5.66 -2.46
CA VAL A 506 -10.71 6.45 -3.70
C VAL A 506 -9.25 6.75 -4.03
N PHE A 507 -8.71 6.02 -5.01
CA PHE A 507 -7.30 6.05 -5.40
C PHE A 507 -7.16 6.38 -6.89
N PRO A 508 -7.45 7.63 -7.31
CA PRO A 508 -7.46 8.03 -8.71
C PRO A 508 -6.03 8.28 -9.23
N SER A 509 -5.12 7.35 -8.97
CA SER A 509 -3.69 7.46 -9.24
C SER A 509 -3.38 7.75 -10.71
N TYR A 510 -2.38 8.60 -10.93
CA TYR A 510 -1.77 8.83 -12.24
C TYR A 510 -0.57 7.91 -12.45
N TYR A 511 0.32 7.79 -11.45
CA TYR A 511 1.47 6.89 -11.51
C TYR A 511 1.41 5.91 -10.34
N GLU A 512 1.02 4.68 -10.64
CA GLU A 512 0.90 3.61 -9.66
C GLU A 512 1.25 2.26 -10.29
N PRO A 513 2.52 1.83 -10.18
CA PRO A 513 2.98 0.62 -10.88
C PRO A 513 2.20 -0.65 -10.52
N TRP A 514 1.69 -0.74 -9.28
CA TRP A 514 0.76 -1.78 -8.86
C TRP A 514 -0.50 -1.18 -8.23
N GLY A 515 -0.46 -0.83 -6.94
CA GLY A 515 -1.64 -0.34 -6.20
C GLY A 515 -2.10 -1.33 -5.14
N TYR A 516 -1.31 -1.47 -4.06
CA TYR A 516 -1.68 -2.32 -2.93
C TYR A 516 -2.93 -1.83 -2.21
N THR A 517 -3.07 -0.52 -2.04
CA THR A 517 -4.16 0.11 -1.28
C THR A 517 -5.56 -0.30 -1.80
N PRO A 518 -5.87 -0.23 -3.11
CA PRO A 518 -7.13 -0.77 -3.62
C PRO A 518 -7.23 -2.31 -3.55
N GLY A 519 -6.12 -3.04 -3.65
CA GLY A 519 -6.07 -4.49 -3.43
C GLY A 519 -6.45 -4.88 -2.00
N GLU A 520 -5.84 -4.24 -1.01
CA GLU A 520 -6.15 -4.36 0.42
C GLU A 520 -7.63 -4.02 0.69
N CYS A 521 -8.15 -2.95 0.09
CA CYS A 521 -9.58 -2.63 0.19
C CYS A 521 -10.45 -3.79 -0.29
N THR A 522 -10.10 -4.37 -1.44
CA THR A 522 -10.84 -5.48 -2.05
C THR A 522 -10.86 -6.70 -1.14
N VAL A 523 -9.68 -7.07 -0.61
CA VAL A 523 -9.52 -8.17 0.34
C VAL A 523 -10.32 -7.92 1.64
N MET A 524 -10.46 -6.66 2.05
CA MET A 524 -11.26 -6.27 3.21
C MET A 524 -12.77 -6.11 2.91
N GLY A 525 -13.21 -6.37 1.68
CA GLY A 525 -14.60 -6.24 1.25
C GLY A 525 -15.07 -4.79 1.12
N ILE A 526 -14.14 -3.84 0.92
CA ILE A 526 -14.41 -2.41 0.79
C ILE A 526 -14.28 -2.01 -0.69
N PRO A 527 -15.36 -1.54 -1.33
CA PRO A 527 -15.31 -1.02 -2.69
C PRO A 527 -14.23 0.04 -2.85
N SER A 528 -13.62 0.09 -4.03
CA SER A 528 -12.55 1.02 -4.33
C SER A 528 -12.70 1.66 -5.71
N VAL A 529 -12.23 2.89 -5.85
CA VAL A 529 -12.01 3.56 -7.12
C VAL A 529 -10.51 3.52 -7.42
N THR A 530 -10.15 3.10 -8.63
CA THR A 530 -8.79 3.05 -9.18
C THR A 530 -8.78 3.63 -10.59
N THR A 531 -7.70 3.47 -11.35
CA THR A 531 -7.55 4.02 -12.71
C THR A 531 -6.95 2.99 -13.66
N ASN A 532 -7.18 3.17 -14.96
CA ASN A 532 -6.51 2.40 -16.01
C ASN A 532 -5.02 2.80 -16.24
N LEU A 533 -4.45 3.58 -15.31
CA LEU A 533 -3.01 3.85 -15.18
C LEU A 533 -2.42 3.23 -13.91
N SER A 534 -3.23 2.57 -13.09
CA SER A 534 -2.81 1.79 -11.93
C SER A 534 -2.68 0.33 -12.34
N GLY A 535 -1.61 -0.35 -11.91
CA GLY A 535 -1.41 -1.78 -12.22
C GLY A 535 -2.56 -2.67 -11.77
N PHE A 536 -3.11 -2.40 -10.58
CA PHE A 536 -4.29 -3.06 -10.02
C PHE A 536 -5.53 -2.81 -10.88
N GLY A 537 -5.72 -1.58 -11.35
CA GLY A 537 -6.83 -1.22 -12.23
C GLY A 537 -6.76 -1.97 -13.56
N CYS A 538 -5.57 -1.99 -14.19
CA CYS A 538 -5.35 -2.76 -15.42
C CYS A 538 -5.62 -4.25 -15.21
N PHE A 539 -5.12 -4.83 -14.11
CA PHE A 539 -5.35 -6.22 -13.77
C PHE A 539 -6.84 -6.54 -13.62
N MET A 540 -7.58 -5.72 -12.86
CA MET A 540 -9.02 -5.91 -12.66
C MET A 540 -9.83 -5.73 -13.95
N GLU A 541 -9.46 -4.78 -14.80
CA GLU A 541 -10.12 -4.55 -16.10
C GLU A 541 -9.95 -5.76 -17.04
N GLU A 542 -8.79 -6.41 -17.01
CA GLU A 542 -8.50 -7.59 -17.82
C GLU A 542 -9.18 -8.86 -17.28
N HIS A 543 -9.23 -9.04 -15.95
CA HIS A 543 -9.63 -10.30 -15.33
C HIS A 543 -11.10 -10.33 -14.87
N VAL A 544 -11.79 -9.18 -14.83
CA VAL A 544 -13.18 -9.07 -14.36
C VAL A 544 -14.04 -8.38 -15.42
N SER A 545 -15.06 -9.07 -15.94
CA SER A 545 -15.87 -8.56 -17.06
C SER A 545 -16.72 -7.32 -16.72
N ASP A 546 -17.17 -7.18 -15.48
CA ASP A 546 -17.89 -5.98 -14.99
C ASP A 546 -17.37 -5.60 -13.60
N PRO A 547 -16.21 -4.91 -13.51
CA PRO A 547 -15.58 -4.58 -12.23
C PRO A 547 -16.50 -3.74 -11.33
N ALA A 548 -17.30 -2.83 -11.91
CA ALA A 548 -18.17 -1.92 -11.17
C ALA A 548 -19.28 -2.65 -10.41
N ALA A 549 -19.85 -3.73 -10.98
CA ALA A 549 -20.82 -4.58 -10.28
C ALA A 549 -20.25 -5.29 -9.05
N TYR A 550 -18.92 -5.45 -8.98
CA TYR A 550 -18.16 -5.98 -7.85
C TYR A 550 -17.55 -4.88 -6.97
N GLY A 551 -17.86 -3.61 -7.21
CA GLY A 551 -17.38 -2.49 -6.40
C GLY A 551 -15.95 -2.03 -6.72
N ILE A 552 -15.43 -2.41 -7.88
CA ILE A 552 -14.17 -1.89 -8.43
C ILE A 552 -14.50 -0.88 -9.52
N TYR A 553 -14.33 0.40 -9.24
CA TYR A 553 -14.61 1.48 -10.18
C TYR A 553 -13.30 1.94 -10.84
N ILE A 554 -13.20 1.87 -12.16
CA ILE A 554 -11.98 2.20 -12.89
C ILE A 554 -12.20 3.50 -13.66
N VAL A 555 -11.52 4.57 -13.23
CA VAL A 555 -11.52 5.87 -13.92
C VAL A 555 -10.58 5.78 -15.11
N ASP A 556 -11.07 6.23 -16.27
CA ASP A 556 -10.24 6.37 -17.45
C ASP A 556 -9.42 7.66 -17.33
N ARG A 557 -8.12 7.49 -17.07
CA ARG A 557 -7.11 8.55 -16.99
C ARG A 557 -6.10 8.47 -18.13
N ARG A 558 -6.20 7.44 -18.98
CA ARG A 558 -5.27 7.18 -20.08
C ARG A 558 -5.75 7.81 -21.38
N PHE A 559 -7.04 7.69 -21.68
CA PHE A 559 -7.61 8.09 -22.96
C PHE A 559 -8.55 9.29 -22.86
N ARG A 560 -8.58 9.94 -21.69
CA ARG A 560 -9.44 11.09 -21.38
C ARG A 560 -8.63 12.24 -20.80
N SER A 561 -9.14 13.45 -21.00
CA SER A 561 -8.59 14.64 -20.35
C SER A 561 -8.81 14.60 -18.83
N ALA A 562 -8.01 15.36 -18.09
CA ALA A 562 -8.16 15.50 -16.64
C ALA A 562 -9.58 15.94 -16.22
N GLU A 563 -10.22 16.80 -17.02
CA GLU A 563 -11.59 17.27 -16.80
C GLU A 563 -12.63 16.14 -16.93
N GLU A 564 -12.51 15.32 -17.97
CA GLU A 564 -13.39 14.17 -18.19
C GLU A 564 -13.17 13.08 -17.15
N SER A 565 -11.92 12.80 -16.76
CA SER A 565 -11.59 11.88 -15.66
C SER A 565 -12.16 12.37 -14.33
N CYS A 566 -12.09 13.68 -14.05
CA CYS A 566 -12.68 14.29 -12.86
C CYS A 566 -14.20 14.14 -12.86
N ASN A 567 -14.87 14.41 -13.99
CA ASN A 567 -16.31 14.22 -14.12
C ASN A 567 -16.73 12.74 -13.94
N GLN A 568 -15.97 11.80 -14.50
CA GLN A 568 -16.22 10.38 -14.32
C GLN A 568 -16.07 9.96 -12.85
N LEU A 569 -15.00 10.41 -12.17
CA LEU A 569 -14.77 10.15 -10.75
C LEU A 569 -15.90 10.72 -9.88
N THR A 570 -16.31 11.98 -10.13
CA THR A 570 -17.46 12.59 -9.47
C THR A 570 -18.70 11.73 -9.66
N GLN A 571 -18.95 11.22 -10.87
CA GLN A 571 -20.16 10.45 -11.12
C GLN A 571 -20.15 9.08 -10.44
N PHE A 572 -19.01 8.38 -10.38
CA PHE A 572 -18.90 7.16 -9.59
C PHE A 572 -19.20 7.41 -8.11
N MET A 573 -18.63 8.47 -7.53
CA MET A 573 -18.90 8.84 -6.14
C MET A 573 -20.37 9.22 -5.92
N PHE A 574 -20.97 9.98 -6.84
CA PHE A 574 -22.36 10.40 -6.73
C PHE A 574 -23.32 9.21 -6.83
N SER A 575 -23.12 8.31 -7.80
CA SER A 575 -23.87 7.05 -7.92
C SER A 575 -23.72 6.17 -6.68
N PHE A 576 -22.52 6.09 -6.08
CA PHE A 576 -22.32 5.38 -4.82
C PHE A 576 -23.12 5.99 -3.66
N CYS A 577 -23.19 7.33 -3.59
CA CYS A 577 -23.99 8.04 -2.60
C CYS A 577 -25.50 7.78 -2.72
N GLN A 578 -25.99 7.39 -3.90
CA GLN A 578 -27.40 7.07 -4.15
C GLN A 578 -27.79 5.65 -3.70
N GLN A 579 -26.82 4.80 -3.37
CA GLN A 579 -27.11 3.44 -2.93
C GLN A 579 -27.83 3.42 -1.57
N SER A 580 -28.70 2.44 -1.38
CA SER A 580 -29.26 2.08 -0.07
C SER A 580 -28.24 1.32 0.79
N ARG A 581 -28.48 1.22 2.10
CA ARG A 581 -27.67 0.38 3.01
C ARG A 581 -27.60 -1.08 2.53
N ARG A 582 -28.73 -1.63 2.03
CA ARG A 582 -28.80 -3.00 1.51
C ARG A 582 -27.95 -3.18 0.25
N GLN A 583 -28.01 -2.24 -0.69
CA GLN A 583 -27.17 -2.27 -1.90
C GLN A 583 -25.68 -2.23 -1.54
N ARG A 584 -25.27 -1.37 -0.60
CA ARG A 584 -23.89 -1.33 -0.11
C ARG A 584 -23.42 -2.65 0.52
N ILE A 585 -24.26 -3.29 1.34
CA ILE A 585 -23.94 -4.61 1.92
C ILE A 585 -23.74 -5.65 0.80
N VAL A 586 -24.65 -5.69 -0.17
CA VAL A 586 -24.54 -6.63 -1.30
C VAL A 586 -23.28 -6.35 -2.13
N GLN A 587 -22.95 -5.09 -2.38
CA GLN A 587 -21.74 -4.72 -3.12
C GLN A 587 -20.48 -5.13 -2.35
N ARG A 588 -20.38 -4.87 -1.04
CA ARG A 588 -19.25 -5.34 -0.22
C ARG A 588 -19.07 -6.86 -0.26
N ASN A 589 -20.16 -7.61 -0.17
CA ASN A 589 -20.12 -9.08 -0.30
C ASN A 589 -19.63 -9.54 -1.68
N ARG A 590 -19.84 -8.74 -2.73
CA ARG A 590 -19.29 -9.04 -4.06
C ARG A 590 -17.82 -8.66 -4.14
N THR A 591 -17.45 -7.51 -3.62
CA THR A 591 -16.05 -7.05 -3.56
C THR A 591 -15.17 -8.06 -2.84
N GLU A 592 -15.60 -8.57 -1.70
CA GLU A 592 -14.85 -9.55 -0.91
C GLU A 592 -14.60 -10.87 -1.66
N ARG A 593 -15.53 -11.29 -2.54
CA ARG A 593 -15.35 -12.49 -3.38
C ARG A 593 -14.25 -12.36 -4.42
N LEU A 594 -13.81 -11.14 -4.75
CA LEU A 594 -12.67 -10.92 -5.62
C LEU A 594 -11.33 -11.10 -4.89
N SER A 595 -11.35 -11.25 -3.56
CA SER A 595 -10.11 -11.39 -2.77
C SER A 595 -9.27 -12.59 -3.22
N ASP A 596 -9.90 -13.73 -3.53
CA ASP A 596 -9.21 -14.96 -3.98
C ASP A 596 -8.39 -14.73 -5.27
N LEU A 597 -8.84 -13.82 -6.15
CA LEU A 597 -8.11 -13.46 -7.38
C LEU A 597 -6.79 -12.74 -7.08
N LEU A 598 -6.69 -12.10 -5.92
CA LEU A 598 -5.52 -11.35 -5.47
C LEU A 598 -4.61 -12.17 -4.56
N ASP A 599 -4.96 -13.42 -4.25
CA ASP A 599 -4.15 -14.26 -3.37
C ASP A 599 -2.89 -14.79 -4.09
N TRP A 600 -1.79 -14.91 -3.35
CA TRP A 600 -0.56 -15.50 -3.85
C TRP A 600 -0.72 -16.94 -4.36
N ARG A 601 -1.73 -17.71 -3.92
CA ARG A 601 -2.04 -19.04 -4.49
C ARG A 601 -2.45 -19.00 -5.95
N TYR A 602 -3.05 -17.89 -6.37
CA TYR A 602 -3.44 -17.67 -7.76
C TYR A 602 -2.33 -16.94 -8.51
N LEU A 603 -1.87 -15.81 -7.98
CA LEU A 603 -0.89 -14.94 -8.66
C LEU A 603 0.53 -15.49 -8.63
N GLY A 604 0.88 -16.35 -7.67
CA GLY A 604 2.17 -17.02 -7.60
C GLY A 604 2.44 -17.96 -8.78
N ARG A 605 1.38 -18.47 -9.43
CA ARG A 605 1.46 -19.35 -10.61
C ARG A 605 1.94 -18.64 -11.87
N VAL A 606 1.82 -17.32 -11.92
CA VAL A 606 2.37 -16.49 -13.01
C VAL A 606 3.81 -16.07 -12.67
N GLY A 607 4.22 -16.29 -11.42
CA GLY A 607 5.47 -15.82 -10.86
C GLY A 607 6.67 -16.74 -11.07
N PHE A 608 6.46 -18.05 -11.25
CA PHE A 608 7.53 -19.05 -11.39
C PHE A 608 7.08 -20.25 -12.20
#